data_AF-A0A843CGN7-F1
#
_entry.id   AF-A0A843CGN7-F1
#
_cell.length_a   1.000
_cell.length_b   1.000
_cell.length_c   1.000
_cell.angle_alpha   90.00
_cell.angle_beta   90.00
_cell.angle_gamma   90.00
#
_symmetry.space_group_name_H-M   'P 1'
#
loop_
_entity.id
_entity.type
_entity.pdbx_description
1 polymer ?
#
loop_
_entity_poly.entity_id
_entity_poly.type
_entity_poly.pdbx_seq_one_letter_code
_entity_poly.pdbx_strand_id
1 'polypeptide(L)'
;MEVHPKVVKDISIKNGDDLQSIFDQLSTSGGFESRNLADGLEILSTMINDKDCLKFLSFVAAITSTGIRGIIADMLKNKMFDVVITTCGALDHDIARYFSNYLEGSFTLD
;
A
#
# COMPACT_ATOMS: atom_id res chain seq x y z
N MET A 1 20.99 -19.07 -10.27
CA MET A 1 20.69 -18.80 -8.86
C MET A 1 20.20 -20.10 -8.25
N GLU A 2 20.94 -20.66 -7.30
CA GLU A 2 20.43 -21.77 -6.50
C GLU A 2 19.32 -21.22 -5.58
N VAL A 3 18.12 -21.77 -5.71
CA VAL A 3 17.01 -21.45 -4.81
C VAL A 3 17.10 -22.42 -3.65
N HIS A 4 17.70 -21.98 -2.54
CA HIS A 4 17.67 -22.76 -1.31
C HIS A 4 16.24 -22.74 -0.74
N PRO A 5 15.69 -23.90 -0.33
CA PRO A 5 14.37 -23.97 0.27
C PRO A 5 14.33 -23.13 1.56
N LYS A 6 13.38 -22.19 1.65
CA LYS A 6 13.13 -21.41 2.86
C LYS A 6 12.20 -22.20 3.79
N VAL A 7 12.59 -22.32 5.06
CA VAL A 7 11.75 -22.96 6.09
C VAL A 7 10.61 -22.02 6.45
N VAL A 8 9.38 -22.55 6.45
CA VAL A 8 8.19 -21.83 6.91
C VAL A 8 8.25 -21.66 8.42
N LYS A 9 7.99 -20.45 8.90
CA LYS A 9 7.99 -20.10 10.33
C LYS A 9 6.64 -19.55 10.75
N ASP A 10 6.18 -19.96 11.92
CA ASP A 10 4.98 -19.40 12.54
C ASP A 10 5.22 -17.96 12.98
N ILE A 11 4.19 -17.13 12.85
CA ILE A 11 4.17 -15.74 13.32
C ILE A 11 3.81 -15.74 14.81
N SER A 12 4.60 -15.07 15.64
CA SER A 12 4.37 -14.89 17.08
C SER A 12 4.55 -13.41 17.45
N ILE A 13 3.42 -12.71 17.62
CA ILE A 13 3.39 -11.31 18.03
C ILE A 13 3.40 -11.24 19.57
N LYS A 14 4.36 -10.49 20.12
CA LYS A 14 4.59 -10.33 21.56
C LYS A 14 4.46 -8.86 21.98
N ASN A 15 4.23 -8.64 23.27
CA ASN A 15 4.26 -7.30 23.83
C ASN A 15 5.65 -6.67 23.63
N GLY A 16 5.68 -5.52 22.95
CA GLY A 16 6.92 -4.80 22.63
C GLY A 16 7.46 -5.06 21.23
N ASP A 17 6.84 -5.93 20.43
CA ASP A 17 7.20 -6.06 19.01
C ASP A 17 6.91 -4.75 18.25
N ASP A 18 7.85 -4.36 17.39
CA ASP A 18 7.66 -3.25 16.46
C ASP A 18 7.07 -3.74 15.12
N LEU A 19 6.67 -2.80 14.27
CA LEU A 19 6.09 -3.16 12.97
C LEU A 19 7.10 -3.88 12.07
N GLN A 20 8.38 -3.54 12.15
CA GLN A 20 9.40 -4.17 11.31
C GLN A 20 9.52 -5.65 11.65
N SER A 21 9.53 -6.02 12.93
CA SER A 21 9.62 -7.41 13.37
C SER A 21 8.40 -8.24 12.91
N ILE A 22 7.22 -7.62 12.84
CA ILE A 22 6.01 -8.27 12.30
C ILE A 22 6.18 -8.53 10.80
N PHE A 23 6.67 -7.56 10.02
CA PHE A 23 6.91 -7.71 8.59
C PHE A 23 8.02 -8.72 8.27
N ASP A 24 9.06 -8.79 9.10
CA ASP A 24 10.11 -9.79 8.99
C ASP A 24 9.56 -11.21 9.23
N GLN A 25 8.64 -11.37 10.18
CA GLN A 25 7.95 -12.64 10.39
C GLN A 25 7.04 -13.00 9.21
N LEU A 26 6.25 -12.05 8.70
CA LEU A 26 5.42 -12.23 7.49
C LEU A 26 6.28 -12.69 6.30
N SER A 27 7.50 -12.18 6.17
CA SER A 27 8.45 -12.54 5.10
C SER A 27 8.84 -14.02 5.08
N THR A 28 8.77 -14.71 6.23
CA THR A 28 9.16 -16.12 6.41
C THR A 28 7.97 -17.08 6.63
N SER A 29 6.74 -16.57 6.50
CA SER A 29 5.50 -17.30 6.78
C SER A 29 5.07 -18.31 5.70
N GLY A 30 5.77 -18.38 4.57
CA GLY A 30 5.62 -19.47 3.59
C GLY A 30 4.74 -19.20 2.36
N GLY A 31 3.92 -18.14 2.31
CA GLY A 31 3.17 -17.78 1.10
C GLY A 31 1.92 -16.94 1.33
N PHE A 32 1.10 -16.78 0.29
CA PHE A 32 -0.12 -15.96 0.27
C PHE A 32 0.13 -14.47 0.56
N GLU A 33 -0.88 -13.76 1.05
CA GLU A 33 -0.84 -12.30 1.21
C GLU A 33 0.13 -11.81 2.28
N SER A 34 0.46 -12.63 3.28
CA SER A 34 1.50 -12.27 4.25
C SER A 34 2.85 -12.05 3.56
N ARG A 35 3.21 -12.93 2.62
CA ARG A 35 4.44 -12.79 1.85
C ARG A 35 4.35 -11.62 0.87
N ASN A 36 3.23 -11.45 0.18
CA ASN A 36 3.02 -10.32 -0.74
C ASN A 36 3.11 -8.97 -0.01
N LEU A 37 2.57 -8.87 1.21
CA LEU A 37 2.63 -7.66 2.01
C LEU A 37 4.06 -7.35 2.45
N ALA A 38 4.81 -8.36 2.88
CA ALA A 38 6.23 -8.23 3.22
C ALA A 38 7.06 -7.77 2.01
N ASP A 39 6.88 -8.42 0.87
CA ASP A 39 7.60 -8.10 -0.36
C ASP A 39 7.19 -6.72 -0.90
N GLY A 40 5.91 -6.37 -0.81
CA GLY A 40 5.42 -5.05 -1.18
C GLY A 40 6.05 -3.93 -0.36
N LEU A 41 6.21 -4.12 0.96
CA LEU A 41 6.90 -3.15 1.82
C LEU A 41 8.38 -3.02 1.46
N GLU A 42 9.07 -4.15 1.23
CA GLU A 42 10.49 -4.17 0.85
C GLU A 42 10.71 -3.46 -0.49
N ILE A 43 9.91 -3.78 -1.50
CA ILE A 43 9.96 -3.16 -2.84
C ILE A 43 9.70 -1.66 -2.73
N LEU A 44 8.61 -1.26 -2.05
CA LEU A 44 8.27 0.15 -1.90
C LEU A 44 9.39 0.91 -1.17
N SER A 45 9.90 0.37 -0.06
CA SER A 45 10.97 0.98 0.73
C SER A 45 12.27 1.13 -0.07
N THR A 46 12.58 0.13 -0.90
CA THR A 46 13.75 0.17 -1.79
C THR A 46 13.57 1.25 -2.85
N MET A 47 12.42 1.25 -3.54
CA MET A 47 12.11 2.22 -4.60
C MET A 47 12.11 3.65 -4.10
N ILE A 48 11.49 3.95 -2.96
CA ILE A 48 11.39 5.33 -2.45
C ILE A 48 12.76 5.90 -2.05
N ASN A 49 13.69 5.05 -1.60
CA ASN A 49 15.04 5.47 -1.18
C ASN A 49 16.06 5.54 -2.33
N ASP A 50 15.77 4.90 -3.47
CA ASP A 50 16.60 4.99 -4.67
C ASP A 50 16.39 6.33 -5.38
N LYS A 51 17.47 7.09 -5.59
CA LYS A 51 17.46 8.41 -6.25
C LYS A 51 17.49 8.33 -7.78
N ASP A 52 17.92 7.20 -8.32
CA ASP A 52 18.02 6.96 -9.76
C ASP A 52 16.78 6.20 -10.30
N CYS A 53 15.85 5.86 -9.41
CA CYS A 53 14.58 5.21 -9.76
C CYS A 53 13.50 6.23 -10.13
N LEU A 54 12.98 6.15 -11.36
CA LEU A 54 11.76 6.87 -11.77
C LEU A 54 10.51 6.13 -11.28
N LYS A 55 9.74 6.76 -10.38
CA LYS A 55 8.69 6.09 -9.59
C LYS A 55 7.31 6.43 -10.13
N PHE A 56 6.57 5.40 -10.53
CA PHE A 56 5.20 5.51 -10.99
C PHE A 56 4.23 5.06 -9.91
N LEU A 57 3.19 5.87 -9.65
CA LEU A 57 2.03 5.49 -8.86
C LEU A 57 0.84 5.31 -9.79
N SER A 58 0.26 4.11 -9.83
CA SER A 58 -0.93 3.82 -10.63
C SER A 58 -2.06 3.27 -9.78
N PHE A 59 -3.27 3.82 -9.92
CA PHE A 59 -4.45 3.36 -9.18
C PHE A 59 -5.78 3.70 -9.87
N VAL A 60 -6.84 2.97 -9.51
CA VAL A 60 -8.21 3.21 -10.00
C VAL A 60 -8.97 4.20 -9.10
N ALA A 61 -9.96 4.89 -9.66
CA ALA A 61 -10.81 5.87 -8.97
C ALA A 61 -11.42 5.38 -7.63
N ALA A 62 -11.79 4.10 -7.54
CA ALA A 62 -12.55 3.58 -6.40
C ALA A 62 -11.83 3.75 -5.05
N ILE A 63 -10.49 3.72 -5.00
CA ILE A 63 -9.78 3.91 -3.72
C ILE A 63 -9.72 5.39 -3.30
N THR A 64 -9.97 6.33 -4.22
CA THR A 64 -10.03 7.76 -3.94
C THR A 64 -11.35 8.16 -3.26
N SER A 65 -12.42 7.37 -3.39
CA SER A 65 -13.66 7.57 -2.65
C SER A 65 -13.55 7.12 -1.18
N THR A 66 -12.50 6.41 -0.79
CA THR A 66 -12.29 5.87 0.57
C THR A 66 -11.23 6.65 1.37
N GLY A 67 -10.92 6.20 2.59
CA GLY A 67 -9.84 6.76 3.40
C GLY A 67 -8.45 6.67 2.76
N ILE A 68 -8.24 5.78 1.78
CA ILE A 68 -6.96 5.60 1.09
C ILE A 68 -6.52 6.86 0.35
N ARG A 69 -7.46 7.75 -0.03
CA ARG A 69 -7.15 9.10 -0.55
C ARG A 69 -6.11 9.83 0.29
N GLY A 70 -6.18 9.73 1.63
CA GLY A 70 -5.22 10.39 2.52
C GLY A 70 -3.80 9.89 2.31
N ILE A 71 -3.62 8.57 2.20
CA ILE A 71 -2.32 7.94 1.92
C ILE A 71 -1.78 8.41 0.57
N ILE A 72 -2.62 8.42 -0.48
CA ILE A 72 -2.22 8.91 -1.80
C ILE A 72 -1.78 10.38 -1.71
N ALA A 73 -2.58 11.22 -1.05
CA ALA A 73 -2.25 12.64 -0.87
C ALA A 73 -0.92 12.84 -0.14
N ASP A 74 -0.65 12.06 0.91
CA ASP A 74 0.60 12.16 1.66
C ASP A 74 1.79 11.64 0.85
N MET A 75 1.63 10.55 0.08
CA MET A 75 2.66 10.06 -0.83
C MET A 75 3.05 11.12 -1.87
N LEU A 76 2.06 11.83 -2.44
CA LEU A 76 2.31 12.89 -3.42
C LEU A 76 2.90 14.15 -2.78
N LYS A 77 2.39 14.59 -1.62
CA LYS A 77 2.94 15.75 -0.89
C LYS A 77 4.42 15.54 -0.49
N ASN A 78 4.76 14.32 -0.09
CA ASN A 78 6.13 13.94 0.29
C ASN A 78 7.00 13.58 -0.92
N LYS A 79 6.53 13.77 -2.15
CA LYS A 79 7.27 13.48 -3.39
C LYS A 79 7.82 12.05 -3.43
N MET A 80 7.04 11.08 -2.96
CA MET A 80 7.42 9.66 -2.99
C MET A 80 7.38 9.06 -4.41
N PHE A 81 6.64 9.70 -5.33
CA PHE A 81 6.48 9.27 -6.72
C PHE A 81 6.64 10.45 -7.68
N ASP A 82 7.14 10.17 -8.89
CA ASP A 82 7.43 11.16 -9.93
C ASP A 82 6.28 11.28 -10.94
N VAL A 83 5.61 10.17 -11.24
CA VAL A 83 4.54 10.10 -12.23
C VAL A 83 3.31 9.43 -11.65
N VAL A 84 2.13 10.02 -11.89
CA VAL A 84 0.84 9.45 -11.48
C VAL A 84 0.03 9.08 -12.72
N ILE A 85 -0.48 7.85 -12.73
CA ILE A 85 -1.40 7.35 -13.74
C ILE A 85 -2.68 6.90 -13.04
N THR A 86 -3.82 7.48 -13.40
CA THR A 86 -5.10 7.10 -12.77
C THR A 86 -6.25 7.27 -13.74
N THR A 87 -7.42 6.74 -13.40
CA THR A 87 -8.63 6.94 -14.18
C THR A 87 -9.27 8.28 -13.83
N CYS A 88 -10.03 8.88 -14.78
CA CYS A 88 -10.62 10.22 -14.60
C CYS A 88 -11.46 10.35 -13.31
N GLY A 89 -12.17 9.28 -12.91
CA GLY A 89 -12.98 9.27 -11.69
C GLY A 89 -12.21 9.53 -10.40
N ALA A 90 -10.89 9.33 -10.37
CA ALA A 90 -10.08 9.70 -9.21
C ALA A 90 -10.11 11.22 -8.97
N LEU A 91 -10.03 12.02 -10.03
CA LEU A 91 -10.13 13.47 -9.96
C LEU A 91 -11.54 13.90 -9.52
N ASP A 92 -12.57 13.26 -10.08
CA ASP A 92 -13.97 13.54 -9.72
C ASP A 92 -14.22 13.30 -8.22
N HIS A 93 -13.76 12.15 -7.69
CA HIS A 93 -13.85 11.84 -6.28
C HIS A 93 -13.03 12.81 -5.42
N ASP A 94 -11.81 13.17 -5.82
CA ASP A 94 -10.96 14.08 -5.06
C ASP A 94 -11.59 15.48 -4.93
N ILE A 95 -12.09 16.02 -6.04
CA ILE A 95 -12.78 17.32 -6.09
C ILE A 95 -14.10 17.26 -5.32
N ALA A 96 -14.94 16.25 -5.53
CA ALA A 96 -16.20 16.12 -4.81
C ALA A 96 -15.99 16.07 -3.29
N ARG A 97 -14.95 15.35 -2.84
CA ARG A 97 -14.57 15.25 -1.42
C ARG A 97 -13.88 16.48 -0.86
N TYR A 98 -13.49 17.45 -1.69
CA TYR A 98 -13.09 18.77 -1.23
C TYR A 98 -14.32 19.61 -0.87
N PHE A 99 -15.40 19.51 -1.65
CA PHE A 99 -16.61 20.31 -1.46
C PHE A 99 -17.61 19.72 -0.48
N SER A 100 -17.65 18.39 -0.31
CA SER A 100 -18.62 17.73 0.58
C SER A 100 -18.08 16.43 1.16
N ASN A 101 -18.71 15.97 2.25
CA ASN A 101 -18.37 14.70 2.88
C ASN A 101 -18.90 13.52 2.07
N TYR A 102 -18.05 12.50 1.90
CA TYR A 102 -18.51 11.17 1.50
C TYR A 102 -18.94 10.40 2.74
N LEU A 103 -20.13 9.81 2.68
CA LEU A 103 -20.68 8.99 3.74
C LEU A 103 -20.53 7.52 3.38
N GLU A 104 -20.32 6.69 4.40
CA GLU A 104 -20.28 5.24 4.23
C GLU A 104 -21.68 4.72 3.85
N GLY A 105 -21.73 3.93 2.78
CA GLY A 105 -22.93 3.20 2.36
C GLY A 105 -22.86 1.73 2.79
N SER A 106 -23.84 0.95 2.35
CA SER A 106 -23.83 -0.51 2.47
C SER A 106 -24.05 -1.15 1.12
N PHE A 107 -23.33 -2.24 0.83
CA PHE A 107 -23.55 -3.07 -0.35
C PHE A 107 -24.93 -3.76 -0.37
N THR A 108 -25.66 -3.74 0.75
CA THR A 108 -26.99 -4.34 0.89
C THR A 108 -28.13 -3.34 0.83
N LEU A 109 -27.86 -2.06 0.51
CA LEU A 109 -28.90 -1.08 0.22
C LEU A 109 -29.49 -1.36 -1.16
N ASP A 110 -30.81 -1.21 -1.29
CA ASP A 110 -31.58 -1.47 -2.51
C ASP A 110 -31.50 -0.33 -3.55
#